data_AF-A0A2V7S4U1-F1
#
_entry.id   AF-A0A2V7S4U1-F1
#
_cell.length_a   1.000
_cell.length_b   1.000
_cell.length_c   1.000
_cell.angle_alpha   90.00
_cell.angle_beta   90.00
_cell.angle_gamma   90.00
#
_symmetry.space_group_name_H-M   'P 1'
#
loop_
_entity.id
_entity.type
_entity.pdbx_description
1 polymer ?
#
loop_
_entity_poly.entity_id
_entity_poly.type
_entity_poly.pdbx_seq_one_letter_code
_entity_poly.pdbx_strand_id
1 'polypeptide(L)'
;ELTHLAGRNAEPSFPQWIRRIRELKDATPAQEFYRAAEQGVRACWAAGVTCVADTGSSGAPLEALARLGGRGIYYQEVFGPDPAKCTASMAELEQALCRLSPLASSHVRLGVSPHAPYTVSESLYGAVAAFARRER
;
A
#
# COMPACT_ATOMS: atom_id res chain seq x y z
N GLU A 1 -0.99 -6.78 1.65
CA GLU A 1 -0.63 -6.83 3.11
C GLU A 1 -1.75 -7.26 4.08
N LEU A 2 -2.99 -7.54 3.62
CA LEU A 2 -4.16 -7.76 4.50
C LEU A 2 -4.69 -9.20 4.53
N THR A 3 -3.90 -10.17 4.07
CA THR A 3 -4.33 -11.58 3.92
C THR A 3 -4.86 -12.20 5.22
N HIS A 4 -4.30 -11.81 6.37
CA HIS A 4 -4.75 -12.28 7.69
C HIS A 4 -6.17 -11.81 8.07
N LEU A 5 -6.72 -10.82 7.35
CA LEU A 5 -8.09 -10.34 7.55
C LEU A 5 -9.13 -11.14 6.75
N ALA A 6 -8.72 -12.14 5.96
CA ALA A 6 -9.63 -12.98 5.20
C ALA A 6 -10.72 -13.60 6.10
N GLY A 7 -11.99 -13.45 5.72
CA GLY A 7 -13.14 -13.95 6.48
C GLY A 7 -13.43 -13.24 7.80
N ARG A 8 -12.72 -12.16 8.14
CA ARG A 8 -12.86 -11.44 9.43
C ARG A 8 -13.85 -10.27 9.38
N ASN A 9 -14.33 -9.92 8.20
CA ASN A 9 -15.29 -8.85 7.96
C ASN A 9 -16.36 -9.32 6.97
N ALA A 10 -17.59 -9.49 7.47
CA ALA A 10 -18.75 -9.93 6.69
C ALA A 10 -19.78 -8.81 6.50
N GLU A 11 -19.39 -7.55 6.78
CA GLU A 11 -20.29 -6.40 6.65
C GLU A 11 -20.77 -6.24 5.20
N PRO A 12 -22.10 -6.19 4.95
CA PRO A 12 -22.64 -6.17 3.59
C PRO A 12 -22.62 -4.76 2.97
N SER A 13 -22.59 -3.71 3.78
CA SER A 13 -22.56 -2.32 3.29
C SER A 13 -21.15 -1.76 3.27
N PHE A 14 -20.80 -1.03 2.19
CA PHE A 14 -19.47 -0.45 2.05
C PHE A 14 -19.05 0.45 3.24
N PRO A 15 -19.89 1.36 3.76
CA PRO A 15 -19.51 2.22 4.88
C PRO A 15 -19.23 1.44 6.18
N GLN A 16 -19.99 0.39 6.47
CA GLN A 16 -19.74 -0.47 7.63
C GLN A 16 -18.49 -1.32 7.41
N TRP A 17 -18.36 -1.89 6.21
CA TRP A 17 -17.22 -2.70 5.82
C TRP A 17 -15.90 -1.93 5.94
N ILE A 18 -15.81 -0.71 5.40
CA ILE A 18 -14.55 0.05 5.42
C ILE A 18 -14.18 0.50 6.84
N ARG A 19 -15.17 0.88 7.68
CA ARG A 19 -14.94 1.18 9.10
C ARG A 19 -14.40 -0.06 9.82
N ARG A 20 -15.02 -1.22 9.57
CA ARG A 20 -14.59 -2.48 10.17
C ARG A 20 -13.19 -2.90 9.72
N ILE A 21 -12.84 -2.72 8.45
CA ILE A 21 -11.47 -2.93 7.96
C ILE A 21 -10.50 -2.01 8.71
N ARG A 22 -10.84 -0.73 8.90
CA ARG A 22 -9.99 0.22 9.61
C ARG A 22 -9.72 -0.21 11.05
N GLU A 23 -10.76 -0.61 11.80
CA GLU A 23 -10.62 -1.16 13.15
C GLU A 23 -9.72 -2.41 13.20
N LEU A 24 -9.90 -3.33 12.25
CA LEU A 24 -9.09 -4.55 12.17
C LEU A 24 -7.61 -4.22 11.85
N LYS A 25 -7.37 -3.26 10.96
CA LYS A 25 -6.02 -2.76 10.66
C LYS A 25 -5.38 -2.10 11.87
N ASP A 26 -6.11 -1.23 12.58
CA ASP A 26 -5.61 -0.53 13.77
C ASP A 26 -5.26 -1.51 14.91
N ALA A 27 -5.98 -2.63 15.01
CA ALA A 27 -5.68 -3.70 15.97
C ALA A 27 -4.58 -4.67 15.51
N THR A 28 -4.08 -4.56 14.27
CA THR A 28 -3.07 -5.47 13.72
C THR A 28 -1.66 -4.97 14.07
N PRO A 29 -0.83 -5.80 14.74
CA PRO A 29 0.57 -5.45 14.98
C PRO A 29 1.38 -5.36 13.67
N ALA A 30 2.37 -4.48 13.63
CA ALA A 30 3.21 -4.26 12.44
C ALA A 30 3.75 -5.56 11.82
N GLN A 31 4.26 -6.48 12.66
CA GLN A 31 4.82 -7.76 12.24
C GLN A 31 3.83 -8.66 11.47
N GLU A 32 2.54 -8.53 11.76
CA GLU A 32 1.50 -9.35 11.14
C GLU A 32 1.24 -8.93 9.69
N PHE A 33 1.38 -7.63 9.35
CA PHE A 33 1.32 -7.17 7.95
C PHE A 33 2.42 -7.81 7.09
N TYR A 34 3.63 -8.00 7.62
CA TYR A 34 4.73 -8.68 6.93
C TYR A 34 4.43 -10.16 6.67
N ARG A 35 3.92 -10.87 7.68
CA ARG A 35 3.50 -12.27 7.54
C ARG A 35 2.36 -12.42 6.53
N ALA A 36 1.35 -11.55 6.63
CA ALA A 36 0.22 -11.53 5.72
C ALA A 36 0.61 -11.19 4.28
N ALA A 37 1.56 -10.27 4.09
CA ALA A 37 2.10 -9.95 2.78
C ALA A 37 2.85 -11.14 2.15
N GLU A 38 3.74 -11.80 2.89
CA GLU A 38 4.40 -13.03 2.42
C GLU A 38 3.37 -14.11 2.06
N GLN A 39 2.39 -14.36 2.93
CA GLN A 39 1.33 -15.33 2.66
C GLN A 39 0.58 -14.99 1.37
N GLY A 40 0.23 -13.71 1.18
CA GLY A 40 -0.47 -13.24 -0.01
C GLY A 40 0.34 -13.47 -1.29
N VAL A 41 1.62 -13.09 -1.30
CA VAL A 41 2.52 -13.33 -2.45
C VAL A 41 2.62 -14.82 -2.79
N ARG A 42 2.80 -15.67 -1.78
CA ARG A 42 2.85 -17.13 -1.98
C ARG A 42 1.54 -17.69 -2.54
N ALA A 43 0.40 -17.20 -2.05
CA ALA A 43 -0.91 -17.61 -2.55
C ALA A 43 -1.11 -17.20 -4.02
N CYS A 44 -0.67 -15.99 -4.40
CA CYS A 44 -0.67 -15.55 -5.80
C CYS A 44 0.13 -16.51 -6.70
N TRP A 45 1.34 -16.90 -6.27
CA TRP A 45 2.19 -17.83 -7.04
C TRP A 45 1.60 -19.23 -7.14
N ALA A 46 1.02 -19.74 -6.06
CA ALA A 46 0.31 -21.02 -6.07
C ALA A 46 -0.87 -21.02 -7.06
N ALA A 47 -1.46 -19.85 -7.31
CA ALA A 47 -2.51 -19.64 -8.31
C ALA A 47 -1.97 -19.32 -9.73
N GLY A 48 -0.66 -19.40 -9.96
CA GLY A 48 -0.04 -19.15 -11.27
C GLY A 48 0.19 -17.67 -11.60
N VAL A 49 -0.04 -16.74 -10.67
CA VAL A 49 0.28 -15.32 -10.86
C VAL A 49 1.78 -15.13 -10.78
N THR A 50 2.40 -14.55 -11.81
CA THR A 50 3.87 -14.39 -11.90
C THR A 50 4.36 -12.97 -11.63
N CYS A 51 3.45 -12.00 -11.56
CA CYS A 51 3.74 -10.59 -11.26
C CYS A 51 2.64 -10.02 -10.37
N VAL A 52 3.01 -9.40 -9.25
CA VAL A 52 2.06 -8.84 -8.27
C VAL A 52 2.19 -7.33 -8.21
N ALA A 53 1.06 -6.63 -8.37
CA ALA A 53 0.94 -5.21 -8.05
C ALA A 53 0.10 -5.08 -6.77
N ASP A 54 0.69 -4.57 -5.69
CA ASP A 54 0.00 -4.38 -4.40
C ASP A 54 0.08 -2.91 -3.97
N THR A 55 -0.91 -2.45 -3.22
CA THR A 55 -1.03 -1.10 -2.67
C THR A 55 -1.18 -1.21 -1.16
N GLY A 56 -0.53 -0.32 -0.42
CA GLY A 56 -0.61 -0.33 1.03
C GLY A 56 0.18 0.79 1.66
N SER A 57 0.16 0.84 2.99
CA SER A 57 0.86 1.89 3.74
C SER A 57 2.05 1.37 4.56
N SER A 58 2.23 0.05 4.66
CA SER A 58 3.24 -0.55 5.55
C SER A 58 4.60 -0.83 4.89
N GLY A 59 4.65 -0.95 3.57
CA GLY A 59 5.82 -1.44 2.83
C GLY A 59 5.99 -2.96 2.85
N ALA A 60 5.17 -3.69 3.60
CA ALA A 60 5.26 -5.14 3.76
C ALA A 60 5.21 -5.93 2.43
N PRO A 61 4.36 -5.58 1.43
CA PRO A 61 4.36 -6.28 0.14
C PRO A 61 5.65 -6.10 -0.65
N LEU A 62 6.26 -4.90 -0.60
CA LEU A 62 7.55 -4.65 -1.24
C LEU A 62 8.64 -5.53 -0.63
N GLU A 63 8.71 -5.57 0.70
CA GLU A 63 9.69 -6.39 1.41
C GLU A 63 9.49 -7.88 1.13
N ALA A 64 8.23 -8.36 1.13
CA ALA A 64 7.92 -9.74 0.80
C ALA A 64 8.36 -10.09 -0.63
N LEU A 65 8.06 -9.24 -1.63
CA LEU A 65 8.49 -9.45 -3.01
C LEU A 65 10.02 -9.44 -3.14
N ALA A 66 10.70 -8.49 -2.51
CA ALA A 66 12.15 -8.40 -2.57
C ALA A 66 12.83 -9.63 -1.94
N ARG A 67 12.40 -10.01 -0.72
CA ARG A 67 12.98 -11.14 0.02
C ARG A 67 12.73 -12.49 -0.65
N LEU A 68 11.59 -12.65 -1.31
CA LEU A 68 11.23 -13.91 -1.98
C LEU A 68 11.72 -13.99 -3.43
N GLY A 69 12.38 -12.96 -3.95
CA GLY A 69 12.83 -12.91 -5.36
C GLY A 69 11.68 -12.79 -6.36
N GLY A 70 10.59 -12.15 -5.94
CA GLY A 70 9.39 -11.95 -6.76
C GLY A 70 9.53 -10.89 -7.84
N ARG A 71 8.48 -10.76 -8.66
CA ARG A 71 8.33 -9.70 -9.64
C ARG A 71 7.07 -8.89 -9.35
N GLY A 72 7.16 -7.57 -9.41
CA GLY A 72 6.01 -6.76 -9.08
C GLY A 72 6.24 -5.26 -8.98
N ILE A 73 5.19 -4.58 -8.55
CA ILE A 73 5.20 -3.16 -8.19
C ILE A 73 4.48 -3.02 -6.85
N TYR A 74 5.10 -2.35 -5.90
CA TYR A 74 4.41 -1.89 -4.70
C TYR A 74 4.12 -0.40 -4.82
N TYR A 75 2.85 -0.02 -4.64
CA TYR A 75 2.44 1.37 -4.62
C TYR A 75 2.27 1.81 -3.16
N GLN A 76 3.16 2.70 -2.70
CA GLN A 76 3.05 3.31 -1.39
C GLN A 76 1.84 4.25 -1.36
N GLU A 77 0.88 3.94 -0.51
CA GLU A 77 -0.34 4.73 -0.35
C GLU A 77 -0.10 6.00 0.46
N VAL A 78 -0.85 7.04 0.07
CA VAL A 78 -0.98 8.28 0.84
C VAL A 78 -2.46 8.62 1.04
N PHE A 79 -2.75 9.11 2.24
CA PHE A 79 -4.07 9.54 2.68
C PHE A 79 -3.97 11.01 3.12
N GLY A 80 -5.05 11.78 2.96
CA GLY A 80 -5.05 13.18 3.37
C GLY A 80 -6.25 13.94 2.82
N PRO A 81 -7.43 13.83 3.46
CA PRO A 81 -8.65 14.49 2.98
C PRO A 81 -8.63 16.00 3.20
N ASP A 82 -7.80 16.49 4.12
CA ASP A 82 -7.65 17.92 4.45
C ASP A 82 -6.64 18.59 3.50
N PRO A 83 -7.08 19.55 2.64
CA PRO A 83 -6.19 20.24 1.71
C PRO A 83 -5.03 20.99 2.41
N ALA A 84 -5.23 21.46 3.65
CA ALA A 84 -4.20 22.18 4.40
C ALA A 84 -3.01 21.28 4.79
N LYS A 85 -3.20 19.95 4.77
CA LYS A 85 -2.17 18.96 5.09
C LYS A 85 -1.40 18.45 3.88
N CYS A 86 -1.71 18.91 2.67
CA CYS A 86 -1.09 18.43 1.43
C CYS A 86 0.44 18.37 1.51
N THR A 87 1.10 19.46 1.96
CA THR A 87 2.56 19.52 2.10
C THR A 87 3.09 18.48 3.09
N ALA A 88 2.43 18.32 4.23
CA ALA A 88 2.84 17.33 5.24
C ALA A 88 2.68 15.90 4.73
N SER A 89 1.55 15.59 4.09
CA SER A 89 1.29 14.27 3.48
C SER A 89 2.28 13.93 2.36
N MET A 90 2.69 14.91 1.54
CA MET A 90 3.73 14.71 0.53
C MET A 90 5.10 14.44 1.18
N ALA A 91 5.46 15.16 2.23
CA ALA A 91 6.71 14.93 2.95
C ALA A 91 6.73 13.52 3.60
N GLU A 92 5.63 13.07 4.19
CA GLU A 92 5.50 11.72 4.73
C GLU A 92 5.63 10.64 3.63
N LEU A 93 5.00 10.87 2.47
CA LEU A 93 5.12 10.00 1.30
C LEU A 93 6.57 9.91 0.83
N GLU A 94 7.25 11.04 0.62
CA GLU A 94 8.65 11.08 0.21
C GLU A 94 9.57 10.38 1.22
N GLN A 95 9.36 10.57 2.53
CA GLN A 95 10.10 9.85 3.56
C GLN A 95 9.86 8.33 3.50
N ALA A 96 8.61 7.90 3.26
CA ALA A 96 8.31 6.48 3.09
C ALA A 96 9.02 5.92 1.85
N LEU A 97 9.01 6.64 0.74
CA LEU A 97 9.70 6.25 -0.49
C LEU A 97 11.22 6.14 -0.27
N CYS A 98 11.84 7.09 0.42
CA CYS A 98 13.26 7.03 0.78
C CYS A 98 13.60 5.80 1.63
N ARG A 99 12.74 5.41 2.57
CA ARG A 99 12.94 4.19 3.39
C ARG A 99 12.78 2.90 2.57
N LEU A 100 11.90 2.92 1.58
CA LEU A 100 11.53 1.74 0.80
C LEU A 100 12.38 1.55 -0.47
N SER A 101 12.99 2.61 -0.99
CA SER A 101 13.79 2.57 -2.21
C SER A 101 14.93 1.54 -2.19
N PRO A 102 15.61 1.23 -1.07
CA PRO A 102 16.65 0.20 -1.06
C PRO A 102 16.14 -1.23 -1.32
N LEU A 103 14.82 -1.46 -1.17
CA LEU A 103 14.19 -2.75 -1.45
C LEU A 103 13.77 -2.90 -2.93
N ALA A 104 13.77 -1.81 -3.69
CA ALA A 104 13.45 -1.84 -5.11
C ALA A 104 14.61 -2.42 -5.93
N SER A 105 14.28 -3.06 -7.05
CA SER A 105 15.22 -3.69 -7.98
C SER A 105 14.69 -3.66 -9.41
N SER A 106 15.42 -4.27 -10.35
CA SER A 106 14.94 -4.47 -11.73
C SER A 106 13.66 -5.33 -11.82
N HIS A 107 13.40 -6.18 -10.81
CA HIS A 107 12.25 -7.08 -10.78
C HIS A 107 11.10 -6.56 -9.91
N VAL A 108 11.38 -5.73 -8.91
CA VAL A 108 10.38 -5.19 -7.99
C VAL A 108 10.50 -3.67 -7.95
N ARG A 109 9.46 -2.97 -8.41
CA ARG A 109 9.44 -1.50 -8.49
C ARG A 109 8.65 -0.88 -7.34
N LEU A 110 8.98 0.36 -7.03
CA LEU A 110 8.26 1.20 -6.08
C LEU A 110 7.49 2.28 -6.85
N GLY A 111 6.22 2.46 -6.51
CA GLY A 111 5.35 3.51 -7.04
C GLY A 111 4.58 4.21 -5.91
N VAL A 112 3.66 5.10 -6.28
CA VAL A 112 2.81 5.85 -5.35
C VAL A 112 1.33 5.68 -5.70
N SER A 113 0.47 5.70 -4.68
CA SER A 113 -0.99 5.57 -4.83
C SER A 113 -1.73 6.57 -3.93
N PRO A 114 -2.38 7.62 -4.47
CA PRO A 114 -3.35 8.37 -3.68
C PRO A 114 -4.58 7.48 -3.45
N HIS A 115 -4.91 7.18 -2.19
CA HIS A 115 -5.86 6.10 -1.85
C HIS A 115 -7.21 6.16 -2.59
N ALA A 116 -7.96 7.26 -2.45
CA ALA A 116 -9.26 7.42 -3.11
C ALA A 116 -9.72 8.89 -3.12
N PRO A 117 -10.61 9.30 -4.07
CA PRO A 117 -11.14 10.66 -4.13
C PRO A 117 -11.87 11.14 -2.86
N TYR A 118 -12.42 10.24 -2.04
CA TYR A 118 -13.10 10.60 -0.78
C TYR A 118 -12.19 10.58 0.45
N THR A 119 -10.91 10.23 0.31
CA THR A 119 -9.91 10.20 1.40
C THR A 119 -8.67 11.04 1.11
N VAL A 120 -8.60 11.66 -0.06
CA VAL A 120 -7.46 12.44 -0.55
C VAL A 120 -8.04 13.73 -1.13
N SER A 121 -7.54 14.86 -0.64
CA SER A 121 -7.91 16.17 -1.19
C SER A 121 -7.44 16.31 -2.63
N GLU A 122 -8.13 17.14 -3.42
CA GLU A 122 -7.75 17.42 -4.81
C GLU A 122 -6.29 17.88 -4.95
N SER A 123 -5.85 18.78 -4.05
CA SER A 123 -4.48 19.29 -4.03
C SER A 123 -3.47 18.18 -3.82
N LEU A 124 -3.72 17.26 -2.88
CA LEU A 124 -2.85 16.11 -2.64
C LEU A 124 -2.87 15.13 -3.83
N TYR A 125 -4.04 14.88 -4.43
CA TYR A 125 -4.15 14.02 -5.61
C TYR A 125 -3.31 14.56 -6.79
N GLY A 126 -3.41 15.86 -7.05
CA GLY A 126 -2.64 16.55 -8.08
C GLY A 126 -1.13 16.53 -7.78
N ALA A 127 -0.75 16.76 -6.52
CA ALA A 127 0.65 16.72 -6.09
C ALA A 127 1.29 15.35 -6.27
N VAL A 128 0.61 14.27 -5.86
CA VAL A 128 1.07 12.88 -6.02
C VAL A 128 1.21 12.53 -7.50
N ALA A 129 0.23 12.91 -8.33
CA ALA A 129 0.29 12.66 -9.78
C ALA A 129 1.44 13.44 -10.45
N ALA A 130 1.71 14.67 -10.03
CA ALA A 130 2.83 15.47 -10.53
C ALA A 130 4.18 14.89 -10.09
N PHE A 131 4.29 14.44 -8.84
CA PHE A 131 5.45 13.73 -8.31
C PHE A 131 5.74 12.46 -9.13
N ALA A 132 4.74 11.59 -9.31
CA ALA A 132 4.89 10.33 -10.04
C ALA A 132 5.31 10.51 -11.52
N ARG A 133 5.02 11.64 -12.15
CA ARG A 133 5.46 11.95 -13.52
C ARG A 133 6.91 12.42 -13.59
N ARG A 134 7.43 13.05 -12.53
CA ARG A 134 8.80 13.55 -12.45
C ARG A 134 9.80 12.43 -12.19
N GLU A 135 9.44 11.47 -11.35
CA GLU A 135 10.29 10.34 -10.94
C GLU A 135 10.26 9.15 -11.94
N ARG A 136 9.83 9.37 -13.19
CA ARG A 136 9.74 8.31 -14.20
C ARG A 136 11.09 7.90 -14.77
#